data_AF-A0A8M1KBY5-F1
#
_entry.id   AF-A0A8M1KBY5-F1
#
_cell.length_a   1.000
_cell.length_b   1.000
_cell.length_c   1.000
_cell.angle_alpha   90.00
_cell.angle_beta   90.00
_cell.angle_gamma   90.00
#
_symmetry.space_group_name_H-M   'P 1'
#
loop_
_entity.id
_entity.type
_entity.pdbx_description
1 polymer ?
#
loop_
_entity_poly.entity_id
_entity_poly.type
_entity_poly.pdbx_seq_one_letter_code
_entity_poly.pdbx_strand_id
1 'polypeptide(L)'
;MEARAAHTHTQSFYFNTTMGVILPGERQRVLFTFKSARAGILGEVWRLNTHPVLLGGATLQLTLRGVALYQDTTAPQRHALQMEIQHKEAVSVCVSLVSDLLRGIRTPERPSSPAQLYRTEEDHFLSINPKLHYHCETIEALKNLWKEATSSVHCDVIDPPATEQQEWDLSVPTLRQAVLALPKLDSAVEVEVEAEGLRRGGALDQLNALLLMLQSPPEPPPSLTRATIGLQLWRELADGLVLEATGLRQTLGMPEVRTWLEILPEPQEESKLH
;
A
#
# COMPACT_ATOMS: atom_id res chain seq x y z
N MET A 1 -21.29 36.76 71.14
CA MET A 1 -22.21 36.26 70.09
C MET A 1 -21.71 34.90 69.67
N GLU A 2 -22.41 33.82 69.98
CA GLU A 2 -22.05 32.48 69.49
C GLU A 2 -22.90 32.12 68.27
N ALA A 3 -22.23 31.71 67.19
CA ALA A 3 -22.86 31.18 66.00
C ALA A 3 -22.50 29.69 65.89
N ARG A 4 -23.48 28.81 66.07
CA ARG A 4 -23.37 27.40 65.65
C ARG A 4 -23.97 27.25 64.26
N ALA A 5 -23.14 26.92 63.28
CA ALA A 5 -23.57 26.52 61.95
C ALA A 5 -23.73 24.99 61.92
N ALA A 6 -24.97 24.54 61.79
CA ALA A 6 -25.28 23.19 61.34
C ALA A 6 -25.51 23.24 59.82
N HIS A 7 -24.85 22.33 59.09
CA HIS A 7 -24.89 22.06 57.65
C HIS A 7 -23.68 22.52 56.83
N THR A 8 -23.27 21.60 55.96
CA THR A 8 -22.05 21.46 55.16
C THR A 8 -21.85 22.54 54.10
N HIS A 9 -21.77 23.80 54.51
CA HIS A 9 -21.49 24.91 53.62
C HIS A 9 -20.34 25.72 54.20
N THR A 10 -19.23 25.81 53.46
CA THR A 10 -18.11 26.70 53.82
C THR A 10 -18.65 28.11 54.01
N GLN A 11 -18.47 28.66 55.22
CA GLN A 11 -18.87 30.02 55.55
C GLN A 11 -18.31 31.00 54.50
N SER A 12 -19.19 31.79 53.89
CA SER A 12 -18.87 32.70 52.78
C SER A 12 -18.90 34.17 53.22
N PHE A 13 -19.52 34.48 54.36
CA PHE A 13 -19.55 35.82 54.96
C PHE A 13 -18.81 35.86 56.29
N TYR A 14 -17.97 36.88 56.45
CA TYR A 14 -17.14 37.08 57.63
C TYR A 14 -17.38 38.49 58.19
N PHE A 15 -17.42 38.63 59.50
CA PHE A 15 -17.43 39.92 60.19
C PHE A 15 -16.68 39.79 61.51
N ASN A 16 -16.35 40.93 62.12
CA ASN A 16 -15.69 40.94 63.42
C ASN A 16 -16.68 40.54 64.54
N THR A 17 -16.38 39.43 65.24
CA THR A 17 -17.25 38.87 66.28
C THR A 17 -17.12 39.55 67.65
N THR A 18 -16.36 40.64 67.75
CA THR A 18 -16.26 41.44 68.99
C THR A 18 -17.64 41.90 69.46
N MET A 19 -17.99 41.53 70.69
CA MET A 19 -19.19 42.04 71.34
C MET A 19 -18.98 43.52 71.68
N GLY A 20 -19.99 44.34 71.40
CA GLY A 20 -19.97 45.78 71.65
C GLY A 20 -21.24 46.24 72.35
N VAL A 21 -21.16 47.40 72.98
CA VAL A 21 -22.31 48.11 73.56
C VAL A 21 -22.62 49.29 72.65
N ILE A 22 -23.90 49.50 72.34
CA ILE A 22 -24.37 50.63 71.55
C ILE A 22 -25.13 51.54 72.49
N LEU A 23 -24.68 52.79 72.65
CA LEU A 23 -25.35 53.75 73.52
C LEU A 23 -26.64 54.30 72.87
N PRO A 24 -27.62 54.76 73.67
CA PRO A 24 -28.81 55.42 73.13
C PRO A 24 -28.45 56.63 72.27
N GLY A 25 -28.92 56.65 71.01
CA GLY A 25 -28.59 57.69 70.03
C GLY A 25 -27.34 57.41 69.19
N GLU A 26 -26.56 56.38 69.54
CA GLU A 26 -25.37 55.96 68.82
C GLU A 26 -25.70 55.03 67.64
N ARG A 27 -24.83 55.02 66.62
CA ARG A 27 -24.94 54.14 65.45
C ARG A 27 -23.66 53.33 65.30
N GLN A 28 -23.78 52.00 65.44
CA GLN A 28 -22.68 51.08 65.17
C GLN A 28 -22.72 50.62 63.71
N ARG A 29 -21.58 50.72 63.02
CA ARG A 29 -21.38 50.13 61.69
C ARG A 29 -20.70 48.77 61.84
N VAL A 30 -21.25 47.76 61.17
CA VAL A 30 -20.67 46.41 61.08
C VAL A 30 -20.23 46.18 59.64
N LEU A 31 -18.96 45.81 59.46
CA LEU A 31 -18.41 45.49 58.15
C LEU A 31 -18.52 43.98 57.91
N PHE A 32 -19.14 43.61 56.79
CA PHE A 32 -19.19 42.23 56.32
C PHE A 32 -18.27 42.06 55.12
N THR A 33 -17.48 40.99 55.11
CA THR A 33 -16.62 40.59 54.01
C THR A 33 -17.16 39.31 53.39
N PHE A 34 -17.44 39.35 52.09
CA PHE A 34 -17.87 38.18 51.31
C PHE A 34 -16.68 37.61 50.55
N LYS A 35 -16.44 36.30 50.70
CA LYS A 35 -15.39 35.57 49.97
C LYS A 35 -15.91 34.20 49.58
N SER A 36 -15.78 33.84 48.30
CA SER A 36 -16.11 32.52 47.79
C SER A 36 -15.03 32.00 46.85
N ALA A 37 -14.69 30.72 46.98
CA ALA A 37 -13.83 30.00 46.04
C ALA A 37 -14.61 29.44 44.83
N ARG A 38 -15.94 29.38 44.92
CA ARG A 38 -16.82 28.81 43.89
C ARG A 38 -17.70 29.91 43.30
N ALA A 39 -17.85 29.92 41.99
CA ALA A 39 -18.85 30.76 41.34
C ALA A 39 -20.26 30.28 41.74
N GLY A 40 -21.16 31.21 42.00
CA GLY A 40 -22.53 30.91 42.42
C GLY A 40 -23.16 31.99 43.28
N ILE A 41 -24.46 31.80 43.55
CA ILE A 41 -25.25 32.64 44.46
C ILE A 41 -25.22 31.98 45.83
N LEU A 42 -24.73 32.70 46.83
CA LEU A 42 -24.53 32.21 48.20
C LEU A 42 -25.38 33.07 49.13
N GLY A 43 -26.08 32.41 50.06
CA GLY A 43 -26.98 33.06 51.00
C GLY A 43 -26.77 32.50 52.41
N GLU A 44 -26.65 33.39 53.39
CA GLU A 44 -26.52 33.02 54.81
C GLU A 44 -27.45 33.87 55.67
N VAL A 45 -27.99 33.25 56.72
CA VAL A 45 -28.88 33.90 57.68
C VAL A 45 -28.17 33.99 59.03
N TRP A 46 -28.04 35.22 59.54
CA TRP A 46 -27.35 35.56 60.77
C TRP A 46 -28.33 36.08 61.81
N ARG A 47 -28.15 35.70 63.08
CA ARG A 47 -28.97 36.18 64.20
C ARG A 47 -28.21 37.22 65.01
N LEU A 48 -28.84 38.38 65.22
CA LEU A 48 -28.33 39.43 66.08
C LEU A 48 -28.93 39.29 67.48
N ASN A 49 -28.08 38.90 68.43
CA ASN A 49 -28.47 38.78 69.83
C ASN A 49 -28.02 40.03 70.58
N THR A 50 -28.95 40.68 71.30
CA THR A 50 -28.71 41.92 72.06
C THR A 50 -29.12 41.74 73.51
N HIS A 51 -28.44 42.46 74.42
CA HIS A 51 -28.78 42.53 75.84
C HIS A 51 -28.63 43.97 76.33
N PRO A 52 -29.67 44.61 76.89
CA PRO A 52 -31.04 44.11 77.07
C PRO A 52 -31.74 43.79 75.74
N VAL A 53 -32.76 42.92 75.76
CA VAL A 53 -33.44 42.46 74.55
C VAL A 53 -34.17 43.63 73.87
N LEU A 54 -33.89 43.81 72.58
CA LEU A 54 -34.60 44.80 71.76
C LEU A 54 -35.93 44.21 71.23
N LEU A 55 -36.84 45.09 70.80
CA LEU A 55 -38.13 44.74 70.16
C LEU A 55 -38.98 43.73 70.97
N GLY A 56 -38.97 43.83 72.31
CA GLY A 56 -39.78 42.96 73.17
C GLY A 56 -39.39 41.47 73.13
N GLY A 57 -38.16 41.14 72.70
CA GLY A 57 -37.68 39.76 72.60
C GLY A 57 -37.83 39.12 71.21
N ALA A 58 -38.29 39.86 70.20
CA ALA A 58 -38.32 39.39 68.82
C ALA A 58 -36.91 39.13 68.27
N THR A 59 -36.73 38.04 67.52
CA THR A 59 -35.42 37.68 66.94
C THR A 59 -35.06 38.57 65.78
N LEU A 60 -33.92 39.24 65.85
CA LEU A 60 -33.35 40.02 64.75
C LEU A 60 -32.54 39.10 63.83
N GLN A 61 -33.00 38.95 62.59
CA GLN A 61 -32.32 38.14 61.57
C GLN A 61 -31.83 39.01 60.41
N LEU A 62 -30.60 38.74 59.97
CA LEU A 62 -29.95 39.37 58.82
C LEU A 62 -29.70 38.31 57.76
N THR A 63 -30.28 38.49 56.57
CA THR A 63 -29.99 37.62 55.42
C THR A 63 -28.98 38.30 54.52
N LEU A 64 -27.81 37.70 54.38
CA LEU A 64 -26.76 38.15 53.47
C LEU A 64 -26.81 37.30 52.21
N ARG A 65 -26.79 37.95 51.04
CA ARG A 65 -26.70 37.29 49.73
C ARG A 65 -25.55 37.89 48.94
N GLY A 66 -24.76 37.02 48.33
CA GLY A 66 -23.56 37.37 47.59
C GLY A 66 -23.51 36.56 46.30
N VAL A 67 -23.04 37.19 45.24
CA VAL A 67 -22.88 36.55 43.93
C VAL A 67 -21.40 36.54 43.59
N ALA A 68 -20.83 35.35 43.46
CA ALA A 68 -19.47 35.15 42.97
C ALA A 68 -19.53 34.77 41.49
N LEU A 69 -18.95 35.61 40.63
CA LEU A 69 -18.87 35.37 39.19
C LEU A 69 -17.45 34.93 38.83
N TYR A 70 -17.32 33.94 37.96
CA TYR A 70 -16.05 33.60 37.35
C TYR A 70 -15.87 34.49 36.11
N GLN A 71 -14.77 35.24 36.06
CA GLN A 71 -14.39 35.94 34.84
C GLN A 71 -13.74 34.94 33.90
N ASP A 72 -14.36 34.76 32.73
CA ASP A 72 -13.82 33.89 31.71
C ASP A 72 -12.69 34.59 30.95
N THR A 73 -11.47 34.43 31.48
CA THR A 73 -10.24 34.94 30.87
C THR A 73 -9.85 34.19 29.59
N THR A 74 -10.44 33.00 29.35
CA THR A 74 -10.10 32.13 28.22
C THR A 74 -10.95 32.38 26.97
N ALA A 75 -11.98 33.24 27.07
CA ALA A 75 -12.85 33.59 25.96
C ALA A 75 -12.13 33.96 24.64
N PRO A 76 -11.12 34.85 24.61
CA PRO A 76 -10.44 35.20 23.36
C PRO A 76 -9.65 34.03 22.77
N GLN A 77 -9.02 33.21 23.62
CA GLN A 77 -8.25 32.03 23.20
C GLN A 77 -9.18 30.97 22.59
N ARG A 78 -10.33 30.72 23.21
CA ARG A 78 -11.35 29.82 22.65
C ARG A 78 -11.87 30.31 21.30
N HIS A 79 -12.10 31.61 21.17
CA HIS A 79 -12.56 32.18 19.91
C HIS A 79 -11.51 32.03 18.80
N ALA A 80 -10.23 32.30 19.10
CA ALA A 80 -9.14 32.10 18.15
C ALA A 80 -9.03 30.63 17.67
N LEU A 81 -9.11 29.67 18.61
CA LEU A 81 -9.11 28.24 18.29
C LEU A 81 -10.34 27.86 17.44
N GLN A 82 -11.52 28.38 17.76
CA GLN A 82 -12.73 28.11 17.00
C GLN A 82 -12.58 28.57 15.55
N MET A 83 -12.00 29.76 15.32
CA MET A 83 -11.74 30.28 13.98
C MET A 83 -10.74 29.43 13.21
N GLU A 84 -9.67 28.95 13.86
CA GLU A 84 -8.69 28.07 13.23
C GLU A 84 -9.30 26.73 12.81
N ILE A 85 -10.14 26.15 13.67
CA ILE A 85 -10.85 24.90 13.38
C ILE A 85 -11.79 25.08 12.19
N GLN A 86 -12.58 26.14 12.18
CA GLN A 86 -13.50 26.44 11.07
C GLN A 86 -12.75 26.61 9.74
N HIS A 87 -11.59 27.27 9.76
CA HIS A 87 -10.75 27.41 8.58
C HIS A 87 -10.26 26.05 8.07
N LYS A 88 -9.73 25.19 8.97
CA LYS A 88 -9.26 23.85 8.61
C LYS A 88 -10.38 22.96 8.09
N GLU A 89 -11.56 23.03 8.70
CA GLU A 89 -12.75 22.30 8.25
C GLU A 89 -13.14 22.72 6.83
N ALA A 90 -13.24 24.03 6.57
CA ALA A 90 -13.57 24.55 5.25
C ALA A 90 -12.58 24.10 4.17
N VAL A 91 -11.27 24.17 4.46
CA VAL A 91 -10.22 23.68 3.54
C VAL A 91 -10.36 22.18 3.29
N SER A 92 -10.58 21.38 4.34
CA SER A 92 -10.72 19.94 4.20
C SER A 92 -11.93 19.56 3.36
N VAL A 93 -13.06 20.26 3.52
CA VAL A 93 -14.27 20.06 2.72
C VAL A 93 -13.99 20.37 1.25
N CYS A 94 -13.34 21.51 0.96
CA CYS A 94 -12.97 21.87 -0.41
C CYS A 94 -12.06 20.82 -1.06
N VAL A 95 -11.04 20.33 -0.34
CA VAL A 95 -10.13 19.29 -0.85
C VAL A 95 -10.86 17.99 -1.13
N SER A 96 -11.77 17.57 -0.24
CA SER A 96 -12.60 16.37 -0.44
C SER A 96 -13.47 16.52 -1.69
N LEU A 97 -14.18 17.65 -1.82
CA LEU A 97 -15.04 17.92 -2.97
C LEU A 97 -14.26 17.89 -4.29
N VAL A 98 -13.09 18.53 -4.34
CA VAL A 98 -12.23 18.52 -5.54
C VAL A 98 -11.77 17.10 -5.84
N SER A 99 -11.37 16.33 -4.83
CA SER A 99 -10.92 14.95 -4.99
C SER A 99 -12.02 14.03 -5.52
N ASP A 100 -13.26 14.23 -5.05
CA ASP A 100 -14.44 13.50 -5.53
C ASP A 100 -14.78 13.86 -6.98
N LEU A 101 -14.73 15.15 -7.34
CA LEU A 101 -14.91 15.59 -8.73
C LEU A 101 -13.82 15.02 -9.64
N LEU A 102 -12.55 15.06 -9.21
CA LEU A 102 -11.45 14.47 -9.97
C LEU A 102 -11.62 12.96 -10.16
N ARG A 103 -12.12 12.24 -9.14
CA ARG A 103 -12.43 10.81 -9.26
C ARG A 103 -13.54 10.55 -10.28
N GLY A 104 -14.57 11.40 -10.32
CA GLY A 104 -15.65 11.29 -11.30
C GLY A 104 -15.23 11.57 -12.75
N ILE A 105 -14.18 12.38 -12.96
CA ILE A 105 -13.64 12.70 -14.29
C ILE A 105 -12.63 11.66 -14.78
N ARG A 106 -12.07 10.82 -13.89
CA ARG A 106 -11.11 9.79 -14.30
C ARG A 106 -11.77 8.78 -15.22
N THR A 107 -11.16 8.59 -16.39
CA THR A 107 -11.49 7.47 -17.28
C THR A 107 -11.38 6.19 -16.48
N PRO A 108 -12.42 5.33 -16.44
CA PRO A 108 -12.35 4.06 -15.74
C PRO A 108 -11.12 3.29 -16.23
N GLU A 109 -10.48 2.59 -15.31
CA GLU A 109 -9.33 1.76 -15.63
C GLU A 109 -9.73 0.80 -16.76
N ARG A 110 -8.93 0.76 -17.84
CA ARG A 110 -9.19 -0.12 -18.97
C ARG A 110 -9.42 -1.52 -18.39
N PRO A 111 -10.54 -2.20 -18.69
CA PRO A 111 -10.74 -3.55 -18.21
C PRO A 111 -9.52 -4.37 -18.62
N SER A 112 -8.91 -5.09 -17.68
CA SER A 112 -7.81 -5.99 -17.99
C SER A 112 -8.28 -6.87 -19.13
N SER A 113 -7.55 -6.84 -20.25
CA SER A 113 -7.80 -7.75 -21.36
C SER A 113 -7.85 -9.17 -20.79
N PRO A 114 -8.74 -10.05 -21.28
CA PRO A 114 -8.93 -11.37 -20.67
C PRO A 114 -7.58 -12.06 -20.51
N ALA A 115 -7.16 -12.34 -19.27
CA ALA A 115 -5.85 -12.94 -18.98
C ALA A 115 -5.66 -14.28 -19.71
N GLN A 116 -6.78 -14.91 -20.08
CA GLN A 116 -6.85 -16.13 -20.88
C GLN A 116 -6.23 -15.98 -22.28
N LEU A 117 -6.21 -14.78 -22.88
CA LEU A 117 -5.63 -14.54 -24.21
C LEU A 117 -4.09 -14.44 -24.20
N TYR A 118 -3.47 -14.26 -23.04
CA TYR A 118 -2.02 -14.12 -22.88
C TYR A 118 -1.39 -15.28 -22.11
N ARG A 119 -2.15 -16.36 -21.87
CA ARG A 119 -1.67 -17.52 -21.12
C ARG A 119 -0.56 -18.20 -21.93
N THR A 120 0.66 -18.18 -21.42
CA THR A 120 1.79 -18.86 -22.04
C THR A 120 1.69 -20.37 -21.82
N GLU A 121 2.44 -21.14 -22.59
CA GLU A 121 2.56 -22.59 -22.38
C GLU A 121 3.06 -22.91 -20.95
N GLU A 122 3.96 -22.08 -20.43
CA GLU A 122 4.46 -22.16 -19.05
C GLU A 122 3.34 -22.02 -18.02
N ASP A 123 2.50 -20.99 -18.15
CA ASP A 123 1.35 -20.79 -17.24
C ASP A 123 0.36 -21.96 -17.31
N HIS A 124 0.18 -22.56 -18.49
CA HIS A 124 -0.66 -23.72 -18.67
C HIS A 124 -0.07 -24.95 -17.95
N PHE A 125 1.22 -25.25 -18.17
CA PHE A 125 1.92 -26.37 -17.54
C PHE A 125 1.95 -26.25 -16.01
N LEU A 126 2.26 -25.07 -15.47
CA LEU A 126 2.31 -24.81 -14.03
C LEU A 126 0.92 -24.92 -13.37
N SER A 127 -0.15 -24.57 -14.10
CA SER A 127 -1.52 -24.71 -13.59
C SER A 127 -1.96 -26.17 -13.42
N ILE A 128 -1.43 -27.06 -14.26
CA ILE A 128 -1.74 -28.50 -14.23
C ILE A 128 -0.78 -29.24 -13.28
N ASN A 129 0.50 -28.82 -13.24
CA ASN A 129 1.56 -29.47 -12.48
C ASN A 129 2.19 -28.52 -11.44
N PRO A 130 1.49 -28.18 -10.35
CA PRO A 130 1.93 -27.15 -9.39
C PRO A 130 3.18 -27.51 -8.57
N LYS A 131 3.70 -28.75 -8.67
CA LYS A 131 4.91 -29.21 -7.96
C LYS A 131 6.14 -29.33 -8.88
N LEU A 132 5.99 -29.00 -10.15
CA LEU A 132 7.03 -29.11 -11.17
C LEU A 132 7.34 -27.72 -11.73
N HIS A 133 8.55 -27.57 -12.23
CA HIS A 133 9.06 -26.35 -12.82
C HIS A 133 9.09 -26.47 -14.34
N TYR A 134 8.78 -25.39 -15.04
CA TYR A 134 8.81 -25.34 -16.50
C TYR A 134 10.25 -25.20 -17.00
N HIS A 135 10.71 -26.13 -17.85
CA HIS A 135 11.92 -25.96 -18.65
C HIS A 135 11.60 -26.33 -20.10
N CYS A 136 11.83 -25.40 -21.03
CA CYS A 136 11.46 -25.55 -22.43
C CYS A 136 12.03 -26.85 -23.04
N GLU A 137 13.32 -27.09 -22.85
CA GLU A 137 14.02 -28.28 -23.39
C GLU A 137 13.43 -29.60 -22.88
N THR A 138 13.09 -29.68 -21.60
CA THR A 138 12.53 -30.89 -21.00
C THR A 138 11.09 -31.16 -21.46
N ILE A 139 10.32 -30.10 -21.70
CA ILE A 139 8.92 -30.19 -22.14
C ILE A 139 8.85 -30.56 -23.61
N GLU A 140 9.76 -30.04 -24.43
CA GLU A 140 9.94 -30.51 -25.81
C GLU A 140 10.31 -32.00 -25.86
N ALA A 141 11.23 -32.45 -25.00
CA ALA A 141 11.58 -33.87 -24.89
C ALA A 141 10.38 -34.74 -24.45
N LEU A 142 9.55 -34.27 -23.52
CA LEU A 142 8.32 -34.95 -23.13
C LEU A 142 7.26 -34.98 -24.24
N LYS A 143 7.11 -33.89 -25.00
CA LYS A 143 6.24 -33.86 -26.20
C LYS A 143 6.70 -34.88 -27.24
N ASN A 144 8.00 -35.06 -27.42
CA ASN A 144 8.55 -36.07 -28.33
C ASN A 144 8.29 -37.50 -27.81
N LEU A 145 8.50 -37.76 -26.52
CA LEU A 145 8.20 -39.04 -25.89
C LEU A 145 6.70 -39.40 -26.02
N TRP A 146 5.80 -38.43 -25.84
CA TRP A 146 4.37 -38.62 -26.07
C TRP A 146 4.03 -39.00 -27.52
N LYS A 147 4.64 -38.33 -28.50
CA LYS A 147 4.46 -38.65 -29.92
C LYS A 147 4.94 -40.08 -30.22
N GLU A 148 6.08 -40.48 -29.67
CA GLU A 148 6.64 -41.83 -29.84
C GLU A 148 5.74 -42.90 -29.20
N ALA A 149 5.26 -42.66 -27.97
CA ALA A 149 4.38 -43.59 -27.27
C ALA A 149 3.02 -43.75 -27.95
N THR A 150 2.47 -42.68 -28.52
CA THR A 150 1.16 -42.70 -29.21
C THR A 150 1.28 -43.28 -30.61
N SER A 151 2.41 -43.06 -31.30
CA SER A 151 2.69 -43.66 -32.62
C SER A 151 2.87 -45.18 -32.53
N SER A 152 3.41 -45.70 -31.43
CA SER A 152 3.60 -47.15 -31.24
C SER A 152 2.31 -47.92 -30.90
N VAL A 153 1.26 -47.25 -30.43
CA VAL A 153 -0.01 -47.88 -30.01
C VAL A 153 -1.00 -47.99 -31.18
N HIS A 154 -0.77 -47.26 -32.27
CA HIS A 154 -1.75 -47.12 -33.37
C HIS A 154 -1.57 -48.13 -34.52
N CYS A 155 -0.85 -49.24 -34.32
CA CYS A 155 -0.58 -50.23 -35.37
C CYS A 155 -1.79 -51.10 -35.78
N ASP A 156 -2.89 -51.10 -35.03
CA ASP A 156 -3.95 -52.11 -35.18
C ASP A 156 -5.29 -51.60 -35.74
N VAL A 157 -5.39 -50.39 -36.30
CA VAL A 157 -6.66 -49.93 -36.89
C VAL A 157 -6.46 -49.43 -38.33
N ILE A 158 -7.04 -50.21 -39.24
CA ILE A 158 -7.27 -49.91 -40.65
C ILE A 158 -8.16 -48.66 -40.72
N ASP A 159 -7.64 -47.61 -41.36
CA ASP A 159 -8.23 -46.28 -41.61
C ASP A 159 -8.32 -45.30 -40.43
N PRO A 160 -7.33 -44.39 -40.26
CA PRO A 160 -7.54 -43.17 -39.49
C PRO A 160 -8.15 -42.08 -40.40
N PRO A 161 -9.27 -41.44 -40.03
CA PRO A 161 -9.54 -40.11 -40.56
C PRO A 161 -8.39 -39.21 -40.11
N ALA A 162 -8.01 -38.23 -40.93
CA ALA A 162 -6.97 -37.25 -40.64
C ALA A 162 -7.26 -36.57 -39.29
N THR A 163 -6.79 -37.18 -38.20
CA THR A 163 -7.06 -36.74 -36.85
C THR A 163 -5.85 -35.92 -36.47
N GLU A 164 -6.11 -34.64 -36.25
CA GLU A 164 -5.21 -33.65 -35.69
C GLU A 164 -4.21 -34.31 -34.75
N GLN A 165 -2.92 -34.13 -35.02
CA GLN A 165 -1.83 -34.62 -34.20
C GLN A 165 -2.18 -34.32 -32.74
N GLN A 166 -2.54 -35.34 -31.95
CA GLN A 166 -3.10 -35.12 -30.64
C GLN A 166 -2.02 -34.53 -29.73
N GLU A 167 -2.03 -33.19 -29.64
CA GLU A 167 -1.08 -32.44 -28.85
C GLU A 167 -1.21 -32.88 -27.40
N TRP A 168 -0.07 -33.15 -26.79
CA TRP A 168 -0.01 -33.54 -25.39
C TRP A 168 -0.61 -32.43 -24.52
N ASP A 169 -1.50 -32.79 -23.61
CA ASP A 169 -2.23 -31.91 -22.68
C ASP A 169 -1.33 -31.26 -21.60
N LEU A 170 0.01 -31.38 -21.73
CA LEU A 170 1.03 -30.95 -20.76
C LEU A 170 0.88 -31.60 -19.38
N SER A 171 0.06 -32.65 -19.26
CA SER A 171 -0.19 -33.37 -18.03
C SER A 171 0.76 -34.56 -17.91
N VAL A 172 1.66 -34.48 -16.94
CA VAL A 172 2.57 -35.57 -16.57
C VAL A 172 1.84 -36.89 -16.22
N PRO A 173 0.73 -36.90 -15.46
CA PRO A 173 0.03 -38.15 -15.18
C PRO A 173 -0.59 -38.78 -16.43
N THR A 174 -1.08 -37.98 -17.39
CA THR A 174 -1.60 -38.49 -18.66
C THR A 174 -0.49 -39.16 -19.47
N LEU A 175 0.69 -38.52 -19.56
CA LEU A 175 1.86 -39.09 -20.22
C LEU A 175 2.35 -40.38 -19.56
N ARG A 176 2.40 -40.41 -18.23
CA ARG A 176 2.75 -41.62 -17.47
C ARG A 176 1.80 -42.78 -17.78
N GLN A 177 0.51 -42.52 -17.90
CA GLN A 177 -0.47 -43.55 -18.26
C GLN A 177 -0.26 -44.08 -19.68
N ALA A 178 0.01 -43.21 -20.65
CA ALA A 178 0.33 -43.61 -22.03
C ALA A 178 1.59 -44.47 -22.11
N VAL A 179 2.66 -44.09 -21.40
CA VAL A 179 3.91 -44.88 -21.32
C VAL A 179 3.69 -46.23 -20.62
N LEU A 180 2.81 -46.29 -19.62
CA LEU A 180 2.45 -47.55 -18.94
C LEU A 180 1.54 -48.46 -19.78
N ALA A 181 0.87 -47.93 -20.80
CA ALA A 181 0.07 -48.69 -21.76
C ALA A 181 0.94 -49.38 -22.83
N LEU A 182 2.22 -49.02 -22.94
CA LEU A 182 3.17 -49.71 -23.83
C LEU A 182 3.35 -51.18 -23.41
N PRO A 183 3.56 -52.10 -24.38
CA PRO A 183 3.74 -53.53 -24.11
C PRO A 183 4.91 -53.78 -23.12
N LYS A 184 4.66 -54.57 -22.07
CA LYS A 184 5.73 -55.18 -21.26
C LYS A 184 6.25 -56.39 -22.00
N LEU A 185 7.32 -56.26 -22.76
CA LEU A 185 8.03 -57.45 -23.25
C LEU A 185 8.99 -57.95 -22.17
N ASP A 186 8.42 -58.37 -21.04
CA ASP A 186 9.14 -59.06 -19.95
C ASP A 186 8.79 -60.55 -20.02
N SER A 187 9.18 -61.23 -21.09
CA SER A 187 9.39 -62.67 -21.03
C SER A 187 10.38 -63.07 -22.10
N ALA A 188 11.46 -63.69 -21.66
CA ALA A 188 12.52 -64.27 -22.47
C ALA A 188 11.99 -65.14 -23.61
N VAL A 189 11.85 -64.55 -24.79
CA VAL A 189 11.91 -65.27 -26.06
C VAL A 189 12.64 -64.35 -27.02
N GLU A 190 13.83 -64.80 -27.40
CA GLU A 190 14.58 -64.30 -28.54
C GLU A 190 13.68 -64.36 -29.77
N VAL A 191 13.11 -63.23 -30.17
CA VAL A 191 12.68 -63.05 -31.54
C VAL A 191 13.27 -61.72 -31.99
N GLU A 192 14.25 -61.85 -32.87
CA GLU A 192 14.76 -60.85 -33.77
C GLU A 192 13.57 -60.29 -34.56
N VAL A 193 12.87 -59.31 -34.00
CA VAL A 193 12.10 -58.36 -34.79
C VAL A 193 12.73 -57.02 -34.53
N GLU A 194 13.27 -56.46 -35.61
CA GLU A 194 13.72 -55.08 -35.75
C GLU A 194 12.55 -54.14 -35.45
N ALA A 195 12.14 -54.05 -34.20
CA ALA A 195 11.26 -53.02 -33.74
C ALA A 195 12.16 -51.93 -33.18
N GLU A 196 12.46 -50.94 -34.03
CA GLU A 196 12.89 -49.58 -33.67
C GLU A 196 11.82 -48.86 -32.82
N GLY A 197 10.98 -49.62 -32.10
CA GLY A 197 9.91 -49.15 -31.25
C GLY A 197 10.42 -48.92 -29.84
N LEU A 198 9.91 -47.85 -29.22
CA LEU A 198 10.23 -47.43 -27.88
C LEU A 198 9.84 -48.54 -26.87
N ARG A 199 10.84 -49.25 -26.33
CA ARG A 199 10.63 -50.28 -25.31
C ARG A 199 10.12 -49.61 -24.03
N ARG A 200 9.06 -50.16 -23.41
CA ARG A 200 8.43 -49.63 -22.19
C ARG A 200 9.43 -49.29 -21.09
N GLY A 201 10.43 -50.14 -20.85
CA GLY A 201 11.47 -49.90 -19.85
C GLY A 201 12.26 -48.62 -20.12
N GLY A 202 12.78 -48.47 -21.35
CA GLY A 202 13.52 -47.28 -21.77
C GLY A 202 12.67 -46.00 -21.76
N ALA A 203 11.40 -46.10 -22.13
CA ALA A 203 10.46 -44.97 -22.05
C ALA A 203 10.22 -44.50 -20.62
N LEU A 204 10.13 -45.44 -19.67
CA LEU A 204 9.97 -45.13 -18.24
C LEU A 204 11.24 -44.53 -17.64
N ASP A 205 12.40 -45.04 -18.03
CA ASP A 205 13.69 -44.49 -17.58
C ASP A 205 13.89 -43.06 -18.09
N GLN A 206 13.58 -42.82 -19.37
CA GLN A 206 13.62 -41.48 -19.97
C GLN A 206 12.60 -40.53 -19.32
N LEU A 207 11.38 -41.00 -19.04
CA LEU A 207 10.37 -40.23 -18.32
C LEU A 207 10.83 -39.85 -16.91
N ASN A 208 11.41 -40.81 -16.17
CA ASN A 208 11.92 -40.56 -14.82
C ASN A 208 13.08 -39.55 -14.83
N ALA A 209 13.98 -39.63 -15.82
CA ALA A 209 15.06 -38.67 -15.98
C ALA A 209 14.53 -37.26 -16.26
N LEU A 210 13.56 -37.11 -17.16
CA LEU A 210 12.94 -35.82 -17.47
C LEU A 210 12.15 -35.25 -16.28
N LEU A 211 11.50 -36.11 -15.49
CA LEU A 211 10.80 -35.68 -14.27
C LEU A 211 11.74 -35.19 -13.17
N LEU A 212 12.94 -35.75 -13.07
CA LEU A 212 13.96 -35.27 -12.14
C LEU A 212 14.43 -33.86 -12.53
N MET A 213 14.59 -33.60 -13.83
CA MET A 213 14.94 -32.26 -14.35
C MET A 213 13.83 -31.23 -14.12
N LEU A 214 12.57 -31.64 -14.19
CA LEU A 214 11.42 -30.78 -13.88
C LEU A 214 11.26 -30.48 -12.38
N GLN A 215 11.92 -31.23 -11.49
CA GLN A 215 11.89 -30.99 -10.05
C GLN A 215 12.94 -29.97 -9.58
N SER A 216 13.97 -29.72 -10.39
CA SER A 216 14.91 -28.62 -10.10
C SER A 216 14.25 -27.26 -10.39
N PRO A 217 14.44 -26.24 -9.54
CA PRO A 217 13.99 -24.89 -9.86
C PRO A 217 14.79 -24.34 -11.05
N PRO A 218 14.15 -23.58 -11.96
CA PRO A 218 14.84 -22.95 -13.06
C PRO A 218 15.78 -21.88 -12.51
N GLU A 219 16.94 -21.67 -13.14
CA GLU A 219 17.84 -20.60 -12.73
C GLU A 219 17.10 -19.25 -12.79
N PRO A 220 17.14 -18.44 -11.72
CA PRO A 220 16.49 -17.16 -11.73
C PRO A 220 17.12 -16.31 -12.85
N PRO A 221 16.30 -15.64 -13.68
CA PRO A 221 16.86 -14.72 -14.67
C PRO A 221 17.76 -13.70 -13.97
N PRO A 222 18.87 -13.27 -14.59
CA PRO A 222 19.75 -12.29 -13.99
C PRO A 222 18.93 -11.07 -13.59
N SER A 223 19.04 -10.66 -12.32
CA SER A 223 18.25 -9.57 -11.78
C SER A 223 18.45 -8.32 -12.65
N LEU A 224 17.40 -7.88 -13.32
CA LEU A 224 17.38 -6.66 -14.13
C LEU A 224 17.53 -5.46 -13.19
N THR A 225 18.77 -5.12 -12.83
CA THR A 225 19.01 -3.91 -12.03
C THR A 225 18.79 -2.67 -12.90
N ARG A 226 18.38 -1.58 -12.26
CA ARG A 226 18.21 -0.28 -12.91
C ARG A 226 19.47 0.17 -13.68
N ALA A 227 20.64 -0.20 -13.18
CA ALA A 227 21.92 0.04 -13.85
C ALA A 227 22.06 -0.76 -15.15
N THR A 228 21.70 -2.06 -15.15
CA THR A 228 21.75 -2.90 -16.36
C THR A 228 20.77 -2.41 -17.42
N ILE A 229 19.55 -2.04 -17.02
CA ILE A 229 18.54 -1.48 -17.93
C ILE A 229 19.02 -0.14 -18.49
N GLY A 230 19.55 0.74 -17.62
CA GLY A 230 20.09 2.03 -18.04
C GLY A 230 21.23 1.90 -19.05
N LEU A 231 22.14 0.95 -18.84
CA LEU A 231 23.24 0.67 -19.76
C LEU A 231 22.75 0.09 -21.09
N GLN A 232 21.79 -0.83 -21.07
CA GLN A 232 21.22 -1.41 -22.30
C GLN A 232 20.51 -0.35 -23.15
N LEU A 233 19.69 0.50 -22.52
CA LEU A 233 19.02 1.60 -23.21
C LEU A 233 20.03 2.62 -23.77
N TRP A 234 21.08 2.93 -23.01
CA TRP A 234 22.15 3.79 -23.50
C TRP A 234 22.87 3.20 -24.71
N ARG A 235 23.13 1.89 -24.69
CA ARG A 235 23.77 1.20 -25.82
C ARG A 235 22.87 1.20 -27.05
N GLU A 236 21.58 0.88 -26.89
CA GLU A 236 20.61 0.94 -28.00
C GLU A 236 20.44 2.36 -28.56
N LEU A 237 20.44 3.39 -27.70
CA LEU A 237 20.41 4.78 -28.16
C LEU A 237 21.70 5.18 -28.89
N ALA A 238 22.86 4.78 -28.40
CA ALA A 238 24.14 5.06 -29.05
C ALA A 238 24.22 4.36 -30.42
N ASP A 239 23.78 3.11 -30.50
CA ASP A 239 23.73 2.33 -31.73
C ASP A 239 22.71 2.93 -32.72
N GLY A 240 21.55 3.38 -32.22
CA GLY A 240 20.49 4.02 -33.01
C GLY A 240 20.82 5.44 -33.48
N LEU A 241 21.69 6.17 -32.77
CA LEU A 241 22.02 7.56 -33.08
C LEU A 241 22.66 7.73 -34.45
N VAL A 242 23.46 6.74 -34.89
CA VAL A 242 24.05 6.74 -36.24
C VAL A 242 22.98 6.58 -37.31
N LEU A 243 22.00 5.72 -37.07
CA LEU A 243 20.88 5.50 -37.99
C LEU A 243 19.98 6.75 -38.08
N GLU A 244 19.67 7.37 -36.94
CA GLU A 244 18.88 8.61 -36.91
C GLU A 244 19.63 9.79 -37.54
N ALA A 245 20.94 9.92 -37.28
CA ALA A 245 21.76 10.97 -37.87
C ALA A 245 21.85 10.82 -39.40
N THR A 246 22.02 9.59 -39.90
CA THR A 246 22.01 9.31 -41.35
C THR A 246 20.63 9.53 -41.95
N GLY A 247 19.55 9.14 -41.28
CA GLY A 247 18.17 9.41 -41.68
C GLY A 247 17.86 10.90 -41.78
N LEU A 248 18.15 11.68 -40.73
CA LEU A 248 17.99 13.13 -40.72
C LEU A 248 18.78 13.79 -41.86
N ARG A 249 20.01 13.34 -42.08
CA ARG A 249 20.86 13.88 -43.14
C ARG A 249 20.30 13.62 -44.54
N GLN A 250 19.75 12.42 -44.79
CA GLN A 250 19.06 12.09 -46.04
C GLN A 250 17.81 12.95 -46.24
N THR A 251 16.97 13.09 -45.21
CA THR A 251 15.74 13.91 -45.29
C THR A 251 16.03 15.40 -45.52
N LEU A 252 17.14 15.91 -44.99
CA LEU A 252 17.54 17.31 -45.11
C LEU A 252 18.45 17.59 -46.32
N GLY A 253 18.79 16.58 -47.12
CA GLY A 253 19.62 16.72 -48.33
C GLY A 253 21.05 17.21 -48.06
N MET A 254 21.59 16.95 -46.86
CA MET A 254 22.90 17.46 -46.46
C MET A 254 24.06 16.60 -47.02
N PRO A 255 25.11 17.23 -47.59
CA PRO A 255 26.26 16.51 -48.15
C PRO A 255 27.05 15.74 -47.08
N GLU A 256 27.87 14.76 -47.48
CA GLU A 256 28.78 14.04 -46.56
C GLU A 256 29.76 15.05 -45.97
N VAL A 257 29.70 15.24 -44.65
CA VAL A 257 30.69 16.06 -43.96
C VAL A 257 32.02 15.34 -44.11
N ARG A 258 32.93 15.93 -44.90
CA ARG A 258 34.34 15.57 -44.92
C ARG A 258 34.84 15.60 -43.48
N THR A 259 35.21 14.44 -42.95
CA THR A 259 35.76 14.33 -41.60
C THR A 259 36.90 15.33 -41.44
N TRP A 260 37.00 15.98 -40.27
CA TRP A 260 38.01 17.02 -39.96
C TRP A 260 39.47 16.64 -40.32
N LEU A 261 39.75 15.35 -40.51
CA LEU A 261 41.01 14.81 -41.02
C LEU A 261 41.33 15.18 -42.48
N GLU A 262 40.34 15.53 -43.31
CA GLU A 262 40.57 15.96 -44.71
C GLU A 262 40.80 17.48 -44.86
N ILE A 263 40.72 18.24 -43.76
CA ILE A 263 40.81 19.73 -43.77
C ILE A 263 42.21 20.21 -43.34
N LEU A 264 43.14 19.32 -42.95
CA LEU A 264 44.51 19.71 -42.63
C LEU A 264 45.30 19.99 -43.91
N PRO A 265 45.85 21.22 -44.11
CA PRO A 265 46.74 21.49 -45.23
C PRO A 265 48.05 20.70 -45.05
N GLU A 266 48.53 20.06 -46.13
CA GLU A 266 49.85 19.42 -46.16
C GLU A 266 50.95 20.43 -45.77
N PRO A 267 51.93 20.03 -44.94
CA PRO A 267 53.04 20.91 -44.57
C PRO A 267 53.91 21.21 -45.80
N GLN A 268 54.01 22.49 -46.18
CA GLN A 268 54.86 22.94 -47.28
C GLN A 268 56.34 22.73 -46.94
N GLU A 269 57.06 22.02 -47.81
CA GLU A 269 58.51 21.88 -47.78
C GLU A 269 59.18 23.26 -48.01
N GLU A 270 59.94 23.72 -47.02
CA GLU A 270 60.83 24.89 -47.14
C GLU A 270 61.92 24.61 -48.19
N SER A 271 61.77 25.22 -49.36
CA SER A 271 62.81 25.27 -50.39
C SER A 271 63.86 26.30 -50.00
N LYS A 272 65.01 25.82 -49.52
CA LYS A 272 66.27 26.58 -49.43
C LYS A 272 66.65 27.11 -50.82
N LEU A 273 66.90 28.42 -50.93
CA LEU A 273 67.71 29.00 -52.00
C LEU A 273 68.58 30.14 -51.43
N HIS A 274 69.88 29.99 -51.66
CA HIS A 274 71.05 30.84 -51.35
C HIS A 274 71.74 30.67 -49.99
#